data_AF-A0A8F9WSJ9-F1
#
_entry.id   AF-A0A8F9WSJ9-F1
#
_cell.length_a   1.000
_cell.length_b   1.000
_cell.length_c   1.000
_cell.angle_alpha   90.00
_cell.angle_beta   90.00
_cell.angle_gamma   90.00
#
_symmetry.space_group_name_H-M   'P 1'
#
loop_
_entity.id
_entity.type
_entity.pdbx_description
1 polymer ?
#
loop_
_entity_poly.entity_id
_entity_poly.type
_entity_poly.pdbx_seq_one_letter_code
_entity_poly.pdbx_strand_id
1 'polypeptide(L)'
;IIHVDMDCFFAAVEMRDNPALRDIPIAIGGSRERRGVISTANYPARKFGVRSAMPTGMALKLCPHLTLLPGRFDAYKEASNHIREIFSRYTSRIEPLSLDEAYLDVTDSVHCHGSATLIAQEIRQTIFSELQLTASAGVAPVKFLAKIASDMNKPNGQFVITPAEVPAFLQTLPLAKIPGVGKVSAAKLEAM
;
A
#
# COMPACT_ATOMS: atom_id res chain seq x y z
N ILE A 1 16.12 -5.00 -3.70
CA ILE A 1 15.11 -4.86 -2.62
C ILE A 1 13.73 -4.80 -3.23
N ILE A 2 12.75 -5.51 -2.67
CA ILE A 2 11.33 -5.41 -3.02
C ILE A 2 10.60 -4.73 -1.87
N HIS A 3 9.67 -3.82 -2.16
CA HIS A 3 8.65 -3.35 -1.24
C HIS A 3 7.30 -3.85 -1.73
N VAL A 4 6.54 -4.54 -0.88
CA VAL A 4 5.17 -4.98 -1.18
C VAL A 4 4.21 -4.19 -0.29
N ASP A 5 3.11 -3.71 -0.88
CA ASP A 5 2.09 -2.89 -0.20
C ASP A 5 0.69 -3.25 -0.74
N MET A 6 -0.20 -3.72 0.15
CA MET A 6 -1.55 -4.16 -0.22
C MET A 6 -2.46 -3.00 -0.65
N ASP A 7 -3.31 -3.21 -1.66
CA ASP A 7 -4.12 -2.13 -2.18
C ASP A 7 -5.35 -1.87 -1.31
N CYS A 8 -5.46 -0.66 -0.73
CA CYS A 8 -6.58 -0.25 0.12
C CYS A 8 -6.89 -1.26 1.25
N PHE A 9 -5.85 -1.82 1.88
CA PHE A 9 -5.89 -3.06 2.66
C PHE A 9 -7.18 -3.34 3.46
N PHE A 10 -7.54 -2.53 4.46
CA PHE A 10 -8.74 -2.83 5.27
C PHE A 10 -10.03 -2.81 4.43
N ALA A 11 -10.15 -1.88 3.48
CA ALA A 11 -11.31 -1.84 2.59
C ALA A 11 -11.35 -3.05 1.64
N ALA A 12 -10.19 -3.53 1.17
CA ALA A 12 -10.11 -4.73 0.35
C ALA A 12 -10.55 -5.98 1.11
N VAL A 13 -10.16 -6.12 2.39
CA VAL A 13 -10.63 -7.21 3.26
C VAL A 13 -12.15 -7.16 3.43
N GLU A 14 -12.72 -5.98 3.70
CA GLU A 14 -14.18 -5.85 3.83
C GLU A 14 -14.93 -6.16 2.53
N MET A 15 -14.41 -5.73 1.37
CA MET A 15 -15.04 -6.02 0.06
C MET A 15 -14.92 -7.49 -0.36
N ARG A 16 -13.88 -8.19 0.09
CA ARG A 16 -13.74 -9.64 -0.11
C ARG A 16 -14.78 -10.39 0.72
N ASP A 17 -14.88 -10.07 2.01
CA ASP A 17 -15.75 -10.75 2.95
C ASP A 17 -17.24 -10.37 2.76
N ASN A 18 -17.50 -9.19 2.19
CA ASN A 18 -18.83 -8.73 1.80
C ASN A 18 -18.82 -8.12 0.38
N PRO A 19 -19.10 -8.93 -0.66
CA PRO A 19 -19.09 -8.47 -2.05
C PRO A 19 -20.04 -7.31 -2.37
N ALA A 20 -21.10 -7.09 -1.57
CA ALA A 20 -22.01 -5.96 -1.76
C ALA A 20 -21.33 -4.60 -1.56
N LEU A 21 -20.16 -4.57 -0.91
CA LEU A 21 -19.38 -3.35 -0.67
C LEU A 21 -18.45 -2.96 -1.83
N ARG A 22 -18.29 -3.81 -2.85
CA ARG A 22 -17.26 -3.68 -3.88
C ARG A 22 -17.37 -2.40 -4.70
N ASP A 23 -18.58 -2.08 -5.13
CA ASP A 23 -18.84 -1.00 -6.10
C ASP A 23 -19.41 0.28 -5.46
N ILE A 24 -19.63 0.27 -4.14
CA ILE A 24 -20.08 1.44 -3.38
C ILE A 24 -18.89 2.09 -2.65
N PRO A 25 -18.94 3.41 -2.38
CA PRO A 25 -17.88 4.07 -1.64
C PRO A 25 -17.90 3.66 -0.17
N ILE A 26 -16.83 3.01 0.26
CA ILE A 26 -16.63 2.60 1.65
C ILE A 26 -15.36 3.22 2.25
N ALA A 27 -15.39 3.41 3.55
CA ALA A 27 -14.21 3.75 4.33
C ALA A 27 -14.23 3.06 5.69
N ILE A 28 -13.04 2.72 6.19
CA ILE A 28 -12.85 2.25 7.56
C ILE A 28 -12.45 3.46 8.39
N GLY A 29 -13.15 3.70 9.49
CA GLY A 29 -12.87 4.84 10.37
C GLY A 29 -13.86 4.99 11.51
N GLY A 30 -13.51 5.82 12.49
CA GLY A 30 -14.40 6.16 13.59
C GLY A 30 -15.56 7.05 13.12
N SER A 31 -16.73 6.94 13.76
CA SER A 31 -17.87 7.81 13.45
C SER A 31 -17.57 9.29 13.72
N ARG A 32 -18.36 10.17 13.09
CA ARG A 32 -18.24 11.62 13.26
C ARG A 32 -18.51 12.04 14.71
N GLU A 33 -19.46 11.39 15.37
CA GLU A 33 -19.87 11.63 16.75
C GLU A 33 -18.73 11.32 17.73
N ARG A 34 -17.89 10.33 17.39
CA ARG A 34 -16.66 10.00 18.14
C ARG A 34 -15.44 10.82 17.71
N ARG A 35 -15.64 11.87 16.89
CA ARG A 35 -14.57 12.68 16.29
C ARG A 35 -13.52 11.82 15.54
N GLY A 36 -14.01 10.80 14.86
CA GLY A 36 -13.16 9.84 14.15
C GLY A 36 -12.46 10.42 12.93
N VAL A 37 -11.46 9.66 12.47
CA VAL A 37 -10.73 9.87 11.23
C VAL A 37 -10.85 8.62 10.35
N ILE A 38 -10.66 8.81 9.04
CA ILE A 38 -10.60 7.72 8.07
C ILE A 38 -9.23 7.02 8.15
N SER A 39 -9.23 5.72 8.42
CA SER A 39 -8.04 4.87 8.36
C SER A 39 -7.67 4.56 6.91
N THR A 40 -8.64 4.08 6.12
CA THR A 40 -8.49 3.86 4.67
C THR A 40 -9.84 3.92 3.97
N ALA A 41 -9.83 4.09 2.66
CA ALA A 41 -11.01 4.15 1.82
C ALA A 41 -10.77 3.37 0.52
N ASN A 42 -11.82 2.77 -0.04
CA ASN A 42 -11.73 2.09 -1.34
C ASN A 42 -11.62 3.08 -2.51
N TYR A 43 -11.28 2.58 -3.70
CA TYR A 43 -11.15 3.43 -4.89
C TYR A 43 -12.42 4.22 -5.24
N PRO A 44 -13.65 3.66 -5.19
CA PRO A 44 -14.88 4.42 -5.31
C PRO A 44 -14.94 5.66 -4.38
N ALA A 45 -14.66 5.52 -3.09
CA ALA A 45 -14.62 6.65 -2.16
C ALA A 45 -13.45 7.61 -2.45
N ARG A 46 -12.28 7.09 -2.86
CA ARG A 46 -11.12 7.91 -3.23
C ARG A 46 -11.40 8.81 -4.44
N LYS A 47 -12.32 8.45 -5.35
CA LYS A 47 -12.73 9.34 -6.47
C LYS A 47 -13.35 10.66 -5.97
N PHE A 48 -14.02 10.64 -4.81
CA PHE A 48 -14.58 11.84 -4.18
C PHE A 48 -13.56 12.63 -3.35
N GLY A 49 -12.29 12.21 -3.33
CA GLY A 49 -11.25 12.86 -2.54
C GLY A 49 -11.16 12.37 -1.09
N VAL A 50 -11.90 11.34 -0.68
CA VAL A 50 -11.73 10.71 0.64
C VAL A 50 -10.33 10.08 0.72
N ARG A 51 -9.58 10.38 1.79
CA ARG A 51 -8.20 9.92 2.00
C ARG A 51 -7.98 9.46 3.43
N SER A 52 -6.96 8.65 3.67
CA SER A 52 -6.49 8.31 5.01
C SER A 52 -6.09 9.56 5.80
N ALA A 53 -6.24 9.50 7.12
CA ALA A 53 -6.06 10.60 8.07
C ALA A 53 -7.01 11.81 7.88
N MET A 54 -7.98 11.73 6.98
CA MET A 54 -9.02 12.75 6.83
C MET A 54 -10.04 12.64 7.98
N PRO A 55 -10.51 13.76 8.58
CA PRO A 55 -11.62 13.72 9.53
C PRO A 55 -12.89 13.13 8.91
N THR A 56 -13.58 12.24 9.62
CA THR A 56 -14.79 11.56 9.11
C THR A 56 -15.87 12.57 8.69
N GLY A 57 -16.01 13.68 9.41
CA GLY A 57 -16.95 14.73 9.04
C GLY A 57 -16.63 15.39 7.69
N MET A 58 -15.35 15.51 7.32
CA MET A 58 -14.93 16.02 6.01
C MET A 58 -15.17 14.98 4.91
N ALA A 59 -14.87 13.71 5.19
CA ALA A 59 -15.12 12.61 4.27
C ALA A 59 -16.62 12.51 3.90
N LEU A 60 -17.52 12.64 4.87
CA LEU A 60 -18.97 12.67 4.64
C LEU A 60 -19.45 13.91 3.89
N LYS A 61 -18.77 15.06 4.02
CA LYS A 61 -19.07 16.25 3.20
C LYS A 61 -18.68 16.04 1.74
N LEU A 62 -17.54 15.40 1.49
CA LEU A 62 -17.06 15.07 0.14
C LEU A 62 -17.86 13.94 -0.51
N CYS A 63 -18.33 12.99 0.29
CA CYS A 63 -19.03 11.78 -0.14
C CYS A 63 -20.22 11.51 0.79
N PRO A 64 -21.39 12.14 0.56
CA PRO A 64 -22.55 12.01 1.46
C PRO A 64 -23.11 10.58 1.58
N HIS A 65 -22.91 9.74 0.56
CA HIS A 65 -23.30 8.34 0.53
C HIS A 65 -22.16 7.39 0.97
N LEU A 66 -21.14 7.89 1.67
CA LEU A 66 -20.02 7.07 2.15
C LEU A 66 -20.50 6.06 3.19
N THR A 67 -20.28 4.78 2.91
CA THR A 67 -20.52 3.71 3.88
C THR A 67 -19.33 3.61 4.83
N LEU A 68 -19.55 3.90 6.11
CA LEU A 68 -18.48 3.90 7.12
C LEU A 68 -18.50 2.62 7.95
N LEU A 69 -17.37 1.91 8.00
CA LEU A 69 -17.21 0.67 8.76
C LEU A 69 -16.27 0.88 9.97
N PRO A 70 -16.55 0.25 11.13
CA PRO A 70 -15.75 0.40 12.35
C PRO A 70 -14.39 -0.30 12.31
N GLY A 71 -14.24 -1.29 11.42
CA GLY A 71 -13.03 -2.08 11.23
C GLY A 71 -13.01 -3.39 12.04
N ARG A 72 -12.49 -4.47 11.43
CA ARG A 72 -12.32 -5.81 12.04
C ARG A 72 -10.84 -6.19 12.15
N PHE A 73 -10.16 -5.65 13.16
CA PHE A 73 -8.70 -5.76 13.30
C PHE A 73 -8.16 -7.19 13.31
N ASP A 74 -8.89 -8.15 13.88
CA ASP A 74 -8.45 -9.56 13.88
C ASP A 74 -8.40 -10.13 12.46
N ALA A 75 -9.39 -9.84 11.61
CA ALA A 75 -9.39 -10.27 10.20
C ALA A 75 -8.24 -9.61 9.41
N TYR A 76 -7.93 -8.35 9.71
CA TYR A 76 -6.81 -7.65 9.07
C TYR A 76 -5.46 -8.22 9.50
N LYS A 77 -5.34 -8.59 10.78
CA LYS A 77 -4.14 -9.22 11.32
C LYS A 77 -3.94 -10.63 10.77
N GLU A 78 -5.02 -11.39 10.63
CA GLU A 78 -5.00 -12.72 10.00
C GLU A 78 -4.48 -12.64 8.56
N ALA A 79 -5.05 -11.75 7.74
CA ALA A 79 -4.58 -11.53 6.38
C ALA A 79 -3.10 -11.09 6.34
N SER A 80 -2.69 -10.18 7.24
CA SER A 80 -1.30 -9.73 7.38
C SER A 80 -0.34 -10.89 7.67
N ASN A 81 -0.72 -11.79 8.59
CA ASN A 81 0.10 -12.95 8.92
C ASN A 81 0.25 -13.90 7.73
N HIS A 82 -0.81 -14.13 6.97
CA HIS A 82 -0.76 -14.97 5.77
C HIS A 82 0.10 -14.35 4.66
N ILE A 83 0.00 -13.04 4.45
CA ILE A 83 0.89 -12.32 3.52
C ILE A 83 2.37 -12.46 3.94
N ARG A 84 2.67 -12.35 5.24
CA ARG A 84 4.04 -12.54 5.78
C ARG A 84 4.53 -13.98 5.62
N GLU A 85 3.65 -14.96 5.73
CA GLU A 85 3.98 -16.35 5.44
C GLU A 85 4.34 -16.51 3.95
N ILE A 86 3.54 -15.95 3.03
CA ILE A 86 3.85 -15.95 1.60
C ILE A 86 5.22 -15.32 1.34
N PHE A 87 5.57 -14.19 1.98
CA PHE A 87 6.90 -13.58 1.84
C PHE A 87 8.02 -14.53 2.26
N SER A 88 7.81 -15.30 3.34
CA SER A 88 8.83 -16.21 3.90
C SER A 88 9.21 -17.34 2.95
N ARG A 89 8.36 -17.64 1.96
CA ARG A 89 8.63 -18.61 0.89
C ARG A 89 9.72 -18.15 -0.09
N TYR A 90 10.03 -16.84 -0.16
CA TYR A 90 10.98 -16.28 -1.14
C TYR A 90 12.27 -15.74 -0.50
N THR A 91 12.19 -15.30 0.76
CA THR A 91 13.34 -14.85 1.56
C THR A 91 12.98 -14.82 3.03
N SER A 92 13.95 -15.08 3.92
CA SER A 92 13.79 -14.86 5.37
C SER A 92 14.10 -13.41 5.78
N ARG A 93 14.66 -12.60 4.88
CA ARG A 93 15.03 -11.20 5.14
C ARG A 93 13.84 -10.27 4.90
N ILE A 94 12.90 -10.32 5.84
CA ILE A 94 11.63 -9.60 5.77
C ILE A 94 11.59 -8.54 6.88
N GLU A 95 11.24 -7.32 6.52
CA GLU A 95 11.04 -6.21 7.45
C GLU A 95 9.64 -5.62 7.26
N PRO A 96 8.65 -6.02 8.08
CA PRO A 96 7.32 -5.42 8.07
C PRO A 96 7.36 -3.98 8.58
N LEU A 97 6.69 -3.06 7.89
CA LEU A 97 6.53 -1.66 8.31
C LEU A 97 5.18 -1.43 9.00
N SER A 98 4.17 -2.17 8.56
CA SER A 98 2.80 -2.15 9.08
C SER A 98 2.16 -3.55 8.96
N LEU A 99 0.83 -3.62 8.99
CA LEU A 99 0.10 -4.86 8.66
C LEU A 99 0.15 -5.19 7.17
N ASP A 100 0.19 -4.18 6.29
CA ASP A 100 -0.01 -4.34 4.85
C ASP A 100 1.23 -4.11 4.00
N GLU A 101 2.37 -3.76 4.61
CA GLU A 101 3.62 -3.56 3.87
C GLU A 101 4.85 -4.16 4.55
N ALA A 102 5.79 -4.57 3.70
CA ALA A 102 7.10 -5.06 4.10
C ALA A 102 8.17 -4.79 3.03
N TYR A 103 9.41 -4.60 3.48
CA TYR A 103 10.59 -4.77 2.62
C TYR A 103 11.05 -6.22 2.63
N LEU A 104 11.45 -6.70 1.46
CA LEU A 104 12.07 -8.01 1.25
C LEU A 104 13.45 -7.80 0.62
N ASP A 105 14.47 -8.32 1.27
CA ASP A 105 15.80 -8.45 0.67
C ASP A 105 15.92 -9.79 -0.03
N VAL A 106 15.98 -9.75 -1.36
CA VAL A 106 16.08 -10.91 -2.25
C VAL A 106 17.39 -10.92 -3.02
N THR A 107 18.40 -10.17 -2.55
CA THR A 107 19.70 -10.04 -3.24
C THR A 107 20.37 -11.39 -3.50
N ASP A 108 20.27 -12.31 -2.53
CA ASP A 108 20.86 -13.65 -2.59
C ASP A 108 19.83 -14.75 -2.93
N SER A 109 18.60 -14.37 -3.34
CA SER A 109 17.53 -15.34 -3.61
C SER A 109 17.75 -16.04 -4.95
N VAL A 110 17.62 -17.37 -4.98
CA VAL A 110 17.67 -18.18 -6.21
C VAL A 110 16.31 -18.34 -6.88
N HIS A 111 15.23 -17.95 -6.20
CA HIS A 111 13.87 -18.01 -6.73
C HIS A 111 13.74 -17.19 -8.01
N CYS A 112 12.94 -17.68 -8.96
CA CYS A 112 12.72 -17.03 -10.26
C CYS A 112 14.04 -16.62 -10.95
N HIS A 113 15.09 -17.44 -10.84
CA HIS A 113 16.44 -17.17 -11.36
C HIS A 113 17.08 -15.86 -10.84
N GLY A 114 16.77 -15.46 -9.61
CA GLY A 114 17.25 -14.21 -8.99
C GLY A 114 16.56 -12.95 -9.51
N SER A 115 15.52 -13.08 -10.35
CA SER A 115 14.77 -11.93 -10.85
C SER A 115 13.80 -11.39 -9.80
N ALA A 116 14.19 -10.31 -9.12
CA ALA A 116 13.33 -9.62 -8.16
C ALA A 116 12.00 -9.13 -8.78
N THR A 117 11.99 -8.81 -10.08
CA THR A 117 10.78 -8.45 -10.82
C THR A 117 9.79 -9.62 -10.89
N LEU A 118 10.28 -10.82 -11.20
CA LEU A 118 9.45 -12.01 -11.27
C LEU A 118 9.04 -12.49 -9.87
N ILE A 119 9.94 -12.43 -8.88
CA ILE A 119 9.59 -12.70 -7.47
C ILE A 119 8.45 -11.78 -7.02
N ALA A 120 8.53 -10.48 -7.28
CA ALA A 120 7.47 -9.53 -6.93
C ALA A 120 6.14 -9.86 -7.63
N GLN A 121 6.19 -10.24 -8.91
CA GLN A 121 5.01 -10.64 -9.67
C GLN A 121 4.39 -11.93 -9.13
N GLU A 122 5.20 -12.94 -8.80
CA GLU A 122 4.77 -14.22 -8.25
C GLU A 122 4.19 -14.06 -6.84
N ILE A 123 4.82 -13.24 -5.98
CA ILE A 123 4.27 -12.87 -4.67
C ILE A 123 2.89 -12.22 -4.83
N ARG A 124 2.75 -11.22 -5.70
CA ARG A 124 1.46 -10.55 -5.92
C ARG A 124 0.39 -11.50 -6.42
N GLN A 125 0.73 -12.40 -7.34
CA GLN A 125 -0.18 -13.42 -7.85
C GLN A 125 -0.56 -14.43 -6.77
N THR A 126 0.39 -14.87 -5.95
CA THR A 126 0.17 -15.80 -4.84
C THR A 126 -0.77 -15.19 -3.80
N ILE A 127 -0.53 -13.93 -3.41
CA ILE A 127 -1.42 -13.16 -2.53
C ILE A 127 -2.84 -13.12 -3.10
N PHE A 128 -2.98 -12.83 -4.39
CA PHE A 128 -4.29 -12.79 -5.03
C PHE A 128 -4.97 -14.16 -5.04
N SER A 129 -4.25 -15.21 -5.41
CA SER A 129 -4.77 -16.57 -5.48
C SER A 129 -5.21 -17.11 -4.12
N GLU A 130 -4.42 -16.89 -3.07
CA GLU A 130 -4.67 -17.44 -1.74
C GLU A 130 -5.61 -16.57 -0.88
N LEU A 131 -5.50 -15.24 -0.97
CA LEU A 131 -6.27 -14.33 -0.11
C LEU A 131 -7.39 -13.58 -0.82
N GLN A 132 -7.45 -13.63 -2.16
CA GLN A 132 -8.37 -12.83 -2.99
C GLN A 132 -8.27 -11.32 -2.71
N LEU A 133 -7.05 -10.87 -2.40
CA LEU A 133 -6.68 -9.47 -2.18
C LEU A 133 -5.61 -9.07 -3.21
N THR A 134 -5.60 -7.81 -3.64
CA THR A 134 -4.55 -7.31 -4.55
C THR A 134 -3.45 -6.60 -3.78
N ALA A 135 -2.25 -6.68 -4.32
CA ALA A 135 -1.09 -5.97 -3.82
C ALA A 135 -0.36 -5.28 -4.96
N SER A 136 0.37 -4.22 -4.62
CA SER A 136 1.31 -3.58 -5.52
C SER A 136 2.73 -3.70 -5.00
N ALA A 137 3.71 -3.69 -5.90
CA ALA A 137 5.10 -3.91 -5.53
C ALA A 137 6.06 -2.92 -6.22
N GLY A 138 7.13 -2.58 -5.52
CA GLY A 138 8.21 -1.75 -6.03
C GLY A 138 9.53 -2.47 -5.88
N VAL A 139 10.35 -2.46 -6.93
CA VAL A 139 11.66 -3.11 -6.92
C VAL A 139 12.72 -2.06 -7.18
N ALA A 140 13.73 -1.96 -6.31
CA ALA A 140 14.82 -1.00 -6.47
C ALA A 140 16.12 -1.47 -5.78
N PRO A 141 17.26 -0.79 -6.01
CA PRO A 141 18.54 -1.12 -5.36
C PRO A 141 18.52 -0.81 -3.85
N VAL A 142 17.66 0.11 -3.40
CA VAL A 142 17.57 0.55 -2.00
C VAL A 142 16.11 0.72 -1.54
N LYS A 143 15.88 0.63 -0.24
CA LYS A 143 14.54 0.63 0.40
C LYS A 143 13.65 1.82 -0.02
N PHE A 144 14.14 3.05 0.12
CA PHE A 144 13.27 4.22 -0.10
C PHE A 144 12.78 4.32 -1.55
N LEU A 145 13.63 3.96 -2.53
CA LEU A 145 13.23 3.88 -3.93
C LEU A 145 12.25 2.74 -4.18
N ALA A 146 12.43 1.58 -3.53
CA ALA A 146 11.50 0.46 -3.64
C ALA A 146 10.09 0.84 -3.12
N LYS A 147 10.03 1.56 -1.99
CA LYS A 147 8.76 2.08 -1.45
C LYS A 147 8.11 3.11 -2.36
N ILE A 148 8.88 4.02 -2.96
CA ILE A 148 8.33 4.96 -3.95
C ILE A 148 7.83 4.21 -5.19
N ALA A 149 8.59 3.22 -5.67
CA ALA A 149 8.23 2.42 -6.83
C ALA A 149 6.90 1.67 -6.62
N SER A 150 6.61 1.15 -5.41
CA SER A 150 5.35 0.44 -5.17
C SER A 150 4.12 1.34 -5.30
N ASP A 151 4.26 2.66 -5.19
CA ASP A 151 3.16 3.62 -5.37
C ASP A 151 2.91 4.01 -6.82
N MET A 152 3.88 3.80 -7.73
CA MET A 152 3.84 4.33 -9.10
C MET A 152 2.74 3.71 -9.96
N ASN A 153 2.55 2.39 -9.86
CA ASN A 153 1.60 1.61 -10.66
C ASN A 153 0.45 1.02 -9.81
N LYS A 154 0.10 1.64 -8.69
CA LYS A 154 -1.08 1.24 -7.89
C LYS A 154 -2.38 1.56 -8.63
N PRO A 155 -3.44 0.73 -8.51
CA PRO A 155 -3.51 -0.57 -7.81
C PRO A 155 -3.03 -1.76 -8.64
N ASN A 156 -2.80 -2.89 -7.97
CA ASN A 156 -2.54 -4.20 -8.54
C ASN A 156 -1.49 -4.17 -9.65
N GLY A 157 -0.40 -3.44 -9.41
CA GLY A 157 0.68 -3.27 -10.38
C GLY A 157 2.03 -3.30 -9.70
N GLN A 158 3.08 -3.21 -10.51
CA GLN A 158 4.43 -3.08 -9.99
C GLN A 158 5.29 -2.15 -10.85
N PHE A 159 6.34 -1.62 -10.24
CA PHE A 159 7.32 -0.76 -10.92
C PHE A 159 8.74 -1.15 -10.49
N VAL A 160 9.68 -1.12 -11.43
CA VAL A 160 11.08 -1.50 -11.22
C VAL A 160 11.95 -0.29 -11.53
N ILE A 161 12.88 0.01 -10.63
CA ILE A 161 13.93 1.00 -10.81
C ILE A 161 15.25 0.24 -10.77
N THR A 162 15.94 0.17 -11.90
CA THR A 162 17.28 -0.43 -12.00
C THR A 162 18.35 0.59 -11.59
N PRO A 163 19.59 0.15 -11.24
CA PRO A 163 20.68 1.08 -10.92
C PRO A 163 20.94 2.14 -12.00
N ALA A 164 20.80 1.78 -13.28
CA ALA A 164 21.00 2.70 -14.40
C ALA A 164 19.90 3.78 -14.52
N GLU A 165 18.68 3.47 -14.06
CA GLU A 165 17.55 4.41 -14.08
C GLU A 165 17.56 5.39 -12.90
N VAL A 166 18.28 5.06 -11.82
CA VAL A 166 18.30 5.87 -10.59
C VAL A 166 18.66 7.35 -10.84
N PRO A 167 19.72 7.70 -11.60
CA PRO A 167 20.08 9.11 -11.79
C PRO A 167 18.95 9.92 -12.46
N ALA A 168 18.35 9.39 -13.53
CA ALA A 168 17.25 10.05 -14.22
C ALA A 168 15.98 10.11 -13.37
N PHE A 169 15.70 9.04 -12.61
CA PHE A 169 14.58 8.99 -11.68
C PHE A 169 14.68 10.04 -10.58
N LEU A 170 15.88 10.23 -10.01
CA LEU A 170 16.10 11.18 -8.91
C LEU A 170 15.99 12.65 -9.37
N GLN A 171 16.31 12.96 -10.63
CA GLN A 171 16.25 14.34 -11.14
C GLN A 171 14.85 14.95 -11.10
N THR A 172 13.81 14.13 -11.25
CA THR A 172 12.42 14.60 -11.32
C THR A 172 11.59 14.22 -10.10
N LEU A 173 12.18 13.52 -9.13
CA LEU A 173 11.49 13.05 -7.94
C LEU A 173 11.21 14.21 -6.97
N PRO A 174 9.94 14.56 -6.69
CA PRO A 174 9.63 15.57 -5.69
C PRO A 174 10.11 15.13 -4.31
N LEU A 175 10.77 16.00 -3.55
CA LEU A 175 11.30 15.67 -2.22
C LEU A 175 10.21 15.16 -1.26
N ALA A 176 8.97 15.67 -1.40
CA ALA A 176 7.81 15.22 -0.62
C ALA A 176 7.40 13.75 -0.86
N LYS A 177 7.95 13.08 -1.89
CA LYS A 177 7.77 11.64 -2.13
C LYS A 177 8.75 10.79 -1.34
N ILE A 178 9.83 11.36 -0.81
CA ILE A 178 10.81 10.63 0.00
C ILE A 178 10.15 10.27 1.35
N PRO A 179 10.07 8.98 1.71
CA PRO A 179 9.55 8.57 3.01
C PRO A 179 10.31 9.27 4.15
N GLY A 180 9.56 9.94 5.04
CA GLY A 180 10.12 10.77 6.12
C GLY A 180 10.08 12.28 5.83
N VAL A 181 9.89 12.71 4.58
CA VAL A 181 9.72 14.14 4.23
C VAL A 181 8.24 14.50 4.29
N GLY A 182 7.77 14.88 5.49
CA GLY A 182 6.41 15.34 5.72
C GLY A 182 6.14 16.76 5.21
N LYS A 183 4.86 17.18 5.25
CA LYS A 183 4.40 18.49 4.76
C LYS A 183 5.23 19.69 5.27
N VAL A 184 5.60 19.68 6.56
CA VAL A 184 6.37 20.76 7.17
C VAL A 184 7.78 20.83 6.61
N SER A 185 8.48 19.69 6.48
CA SER A 185 9.83 19.64 5.93
C SER A 185 9.84 20.00 4.44
N ALA A 186 8.89 19.47 3.67
CA ALA A 186 8.74 19.81 2.25
C ALA A 186 8.53 21.31 2.03
N ALA A 187 7.65 21.94 2.81
CA ALA A 187 7.41 23.39 2.70
C ALA A 187 8.65 24.23 3.02
N LYS A 188 9.49 23.79 3.97
CA LYS A 188 10.75 24.47 4.28
C LYS A 188 11.77 24.35 3.15
N LEU A 189 11.85 23.17 2.51
CA LEU A 189 12.77 22.90 1.40
C LEU A 189 12.37 23.66 0.13
N GLU A 190 11.06 23.78 -0.13
CA GLU A 190 10.52 24.55 -1.27
C GLU A 190 10.79 26.06 -1.15
N ALA A 191 10.94 26.55 0.07
CA ALA A 191 11.18 27.97 0.34
C ALA A 191 12.67 28.40 0.23
N MET A 192 13.57 27.47 -0.13
CA MET A 192 15.01 27.71 -0.31
C MET A 192 15.36 27.93 -1.77
#